data_AF-A0A2N3II28-F1
#
_entry.id   AF-A0A2N3II28-F1
#
_cell.length_a   1.000
_cell.length_b   1.000
_cell.length_c   1.000
_cell.angle_alpha   90.00
_cell.angle_beta   90.00
_cell.angle_gamma   90.00
#
_symmetry.space_group_name_H-M   'P 1'
#
loop_
_entity.id
_entity.type
_entity.pdbx_description
1 polymer ?
#
loop_
_entity_poly.entity_id
_entity_poly.type
_entity_poly.pdbx_seq_one_letter_code
_entity_poly.pdbx_strand_id
1 'polypeptide(L)'
;MTFGAAGLIPIFLALFSLLFLVALLSYNTLKRTKKTLEENFENYLQAIQEKAQITTHLANLIQAKGDFLHTYDLILKLCSTIQGIDVPVKERLRAEKSLQKEIAVMQELAHSVTELVQDANIQKKVSDLQNSENQTEQLYRKYAFSLKYYNNFTQKIPSKWVAQVAGFRNLSLQ
;
A
#
# COMPACT_ATOMS: atom_id res chain seq x y z
N MET A 1 -54.16 29.05 -16.56
CA MET A 1 -53.05 29.57 -15.72
C MET A 1 -51.76 29.41 -16.51
N THR A 2 -51.36 30.45 -17.23
CA THR A 2 -50.06 30.48 -17.92
C THR A 2 -48.99 30.60 -16.84
N PHE A 3 -48.28 29.51 -16.54
CA PHE A 3 -47.04 29.58 -15.79
C PHE A 3 -46.03 30.35 -16.64
N GLY A 4 -46.07 31.69 -16.54
CA GLY A 4 -45.07 32.55 -17.16
C GLY A 4 -43.70 32.19 -16.63
N ALA A 5 -42.66 32.45 -17.43
CA ALA A 5 -41.26 32.10 -17.14
C ALA A 5 -40.80 32.41 -15.69
N ALA A 6 -41.42 33.38 -15.01
CA ALA A 6 -41.21 33.72 -13.60
C ALA A 6 -41.43 32.54 -12.60
N GLY A 7 -42.35 31.61 -12.88
CA GLY A 7 -42.60 30.44 -12.00
C GLY A 7 -41.59 29.30 -12.15
N LEU A 8 -40.88 29.24 -13.28
CA LEU A 8 -39.88 28.20 -13.56
C LEU A 8 -38.50 28.57 -13.01
N ILE A 9 -38.18 29.86 -12.93
CA ILE A 9 -36.90 30.38 -12.39
C ILE A 9 -36.57 29.82 -10.99
N PRO A 10 -37.46 29.87 -9.97
CA PRO A 10 -37.13 29.32 -8.64
C PRO A 10 -36.92 27.81 -8.66
N ILE A 11 -37.61 27.08 -9.54
CA ILE A 11 -37.44 25.62 -9.70
C ILE A 11 -36.06 25.30 -10.29
N PHE A 12 -35.64 26.03 -11.34
CA PHE A 12 -34.31 25.90 -11.92
C PHE A 12 -33.21 26.27 -10.92
N LEU A 13 -33.40 27.35 -10.14
CA LEU A 13 -32.45 27.78 -9.13
C LEU A 13 -32.29 26.73 -8.02
N ALA A 14 -33.40 26.14 -7.56
CA ALA A 14 -33.39 25.07 -6.56
C ALA A 14 -32.70 23.81 -7.08
N LEU A 15 -32.98 23.40 -8.33
CA LEU A 15 -32.34 22.25 -8.96
C LEU A 15 -30.83 22.48 -9.16
N PHE A 16 -30.43 23.68 -9.58
CA PHE A 16 -29.02 24.04 -9.74
C PHE A 16 -28.30 24.05 -8.40
N SER A 17 -28.91 24.61 -7.35
CA SER A 17 -28.36 24.59 -5.99
C SER A 17 -28.17 23.16 -5.48
N LEU A 18 -29.13 22.27 -5.72
CA LEU A 18 -29.03 20.86 -5.37
C LEU A 18 -27.87 20.16 -6.11
N LEU A 19 -27.75 20.37 -7.43
CA LEU A 19 -26.65 19.82 -8.23
C LEU A 19 -25.30 20.35 -7.76
N PHE A 20 -25.21 21.64 -7.44
CA PHE A 20 -24.00 22.26 -6.91
C PHE A 20 -23.59 21.66 -5.56
N LEU A 21 -24.56 21.43 -4.67
CA LEU A 21 -24.31 20.80 -3.37
C LEU A 21 -23.82 19.36 -3.54
N VAL A 22 -24.45 18.57 -4.41
CA VAL A 22 -24.01 17.21 -4.76
C VAL A 22 -22.59 17.21 -5.32
N ALA A 23 -22.25 18.20 -6.16
CA ALA A 23 -20.93 18.34 -6.73
C ALA A 23 -19.87 18.63 -5.66
N LEU A 24 -20.14 19.56 -4.73
CA LEU A 24 -19.25 19.88 -3.61
C LEU A 24 -19.01 18.67 -2.69
N LEU A 25 -20.07 17.95 -2.31
CA LEU A 25 -19.95 16.76 -1.48
C LEU A 25 -19.12 15.68 -2.16
N SER A 26 -19.37 15.44 -3.44
CA SER A 26 -18.64 14.45 -4.24
C SER A 26 -17.16 14.80 -4.38
N TYR A 27 -16.84 16.07 -4.65
CA TYR A 27 -15.47 16.55 -4.76
C TYR A 27 -14.69 16.38 -3.45
N ASN A 28 -15.28 16.79 -2.34
CA ASN A 28 -14.66 16.64 -1.02
C ASN A 28 -14.44 15.18 -0.65
N THR A 29 -15.38 14.30 -1.02
CA THR A 29 -15.25 12.86 -0.80
C THR A 29 -14.13 12.27 -1.65
N LEU A 30 -14.05 12.62 -2.93
CA LEU A 30 -12.98 12.18 -3.83
C LEU A 30 -11.60 12.65 -3.36
N LYS A 31 -11.48 13.92 -2.93
CA LYS A 31 -10.23 14.45 -2.39
C LYS A 31 -9.81 13.72 -1.11
N ARG A 32 -10.73 13.49 -0.19
CA ARG A 32 -10.46 12.77 1.07
C ARG A 32 -10.04 11.32 0.80
N THR A 33 -10.77 10.62 -0.06
CA THR A 33 -10.49 9.21 -0.39
C THR A 33 -9.16 9.04 -1.13
N LYS A 34 -8.82 9.96 -2.02
CA LYS A 34 -7.50 10.01 -2.66
C LYS A 34 -6.38 10.19 -1.63
N LYS A 35 -6.54 11.16 -0.73
CA LYS A 35 -5.55 11.42 0.33
C LYS A 35 -5.34 10.20 1.22
N THR A 36 -6.43 9.57 1.68
CA THR A 36 -6.35 8.35 2.50
C THR A 36 -5.72 7.18 1.74
N LEU A 37 -5.94 7.08 0.43
CA LEU A 37 -5.26 6.09 -0.41
C LEU A 37 -3.76 6.33 -0.46
N GLU A 38 -3.32 7.58 -0.69
CA GLU A 38 -1.91 7.98 -0.71
C GLU A 38 -1.25 7.70 0.64
N GLU A 39 -1.86 8.14 1.76
CA GLU A 39 -1.37 7.89 3.11
C GLU A 39 -1.23 6.38 3.41
N ASN A 40 -2.24 5.57 3.05
CA ASN A 40 -2.18 4.12 3.27
C ASN A 40 -1.12 3.44 2.40
N PHE A 41 -0.88 3.96 1.20
CA PHE A 41 0.16 3.45 0.32
C PHE A 41 1.56 3.79 0.86
N GLU A 42 1.77 5.02 1.32
CA GLU A 42 3.02 5.44 1.97
C GLU A 42 3.31 4.62 3.22
N ASN A 43 2.32 4.39 4.07
CA ASN A 43 2.45 3.51 5.25
C ASN A 43 2.86 2.08 4.86
N TYR A 44 2.28 1.54 3.78
CA TYR A 44 2.66 0.23 3.26
C TYR A 44 4.10 0.23 2.71
N LEU A 45 4.51 1.29 1.99
CA LEU A 45 5.88 1.43 1.49
C LEU A 45 6.92 1.53 2.61
N GLN A 46 6.58 2.20 3.70
CA GLN A 46 7.43 2.26 4.89
C GLN A 46 7.55 0.87 5.54
N ALA A 47 6.45 0.15 5.69
CA ALA A 47 6.46 -1.18 6.29
C ALA A 47 7.33 -2.18 5.51
N ILE A 48 7.28 -2.17 4.17
CA ILE A 48 8.17 -3.04 3.37
C ILE A 48 9.65 -2.64 3.51
N GLN A 49 9.96 -1.36 3.73
CA GLN A 49 11.34 -0.90 3.99
C GLN A 49 11.83 -1.37 5.35
N GLU A 50 11.03 -1.20 6.40
CA GLU A 50 11.33 -1.69 7.75
C GLU A 50 11.54 -3.22 7.73
N LYS A 51 10.66 -3.94 7.02
CA LYS A 51 10.81 -5.38 6.84
C LYS A 51 12.12 -5.73 6.14
N ALA A 52 12.46 -5.05 5.05
CA ALA A 52 13.72 -5.27 4.33
C ALA A 52 14.96 -5.00 5.22
N GLN A 53 14.90 -4.03 6.14
CA GLN A 53 15.97 -3.79 7.11
C GLN A 53 16.11 -4.96 8.09
N ILE A 54 15.00 -5.44 8.65
CA ILE A 54 14.99 -6.61 9.55
C ILE A 54 15.53 -7.85 8.83
N THR A 55 15.08 -8.10 7.61
CA THR A 55 15.56 -9.17 6.73
C THR A 55 17.06 -9.07 6.50
N THR A 56 17.58 -7.88 6.20
CA THR A 56 19.03 -7.66 6.00
C THR A 56 19.81 -8.02 7.26
N HIS A 57 19.32 -7.59 8.44
CA HIS A 57 19.97 -7.91 9.70
C HIS A 57 19.94 -9.41 10.00
N LEU A 58 18.81 -10.09 9.75
CA LEU A 58 18.69 -11.52 9.91
C LEU A 58 19.65 -12.27 8.97
N ALA A 59 19.70 -11.89 7.69
CA ALA A 59 20.60 -12.49 6.71
C ALA A 59 22.07 -12.36 7.13
N ASN A 60 22.49 -11.19 7.60
CA ASN A 60 23.85 -10.96 8.10
C ASN A 60 24.17 -11.82 9.34
N LEU A 61 23.20 -12.00 10.25
CA LEU A 61 23.40 -12.86 11.42
C LEU A 61 23.52 -14.34 11.04
N ILE A 62 22.71 -14.82 10.10
CA ILE A 62 22.80 -16.18 9.58
C ILE A 62 24.15 -16.39 8.89
N GLN A 63 24.57 -15.45 8.03
CA GLN A 63 25.86 -15.53 7.33
C GLN A 63 27.06 -15.54 8.29
N ALA A 64 26.97 -14.80 9.40
CA ALA A 64 28.02 -14.77 10.42
C ALA A 64 28.18 -16.11 11.17
N LYS A 65 27.16 -16.96 11.16
CA LYS A 65 27.22 -18.31 11.76
C LYS A 65 27.75 -19.36 10.78
N GLY A 66 27.64 -19.10 9.49
CA GLY A 66 28.13 -20.00 8.46
C GLY A 66 27.47 -19.71 7.12
N ASP A 67 27.96 -20.35 6.08
CA ASP A 67 27.44 -20.21 4.72
C ASP A 67 26.19 -21.07 4.49
N PHE A 68 25.19 -20.90 5.36
CA PHE A 68 23.92 -21.63 5.29
C PHE A 68 22.96 -21.04 4.25
N LEU A 69 23.22 -19.82 3.79
CA LEU A 69 22.30 -19.01 3.00
C LEU A 69 22.82 -18.82 1.56
N HIS A 70 22.60 -19.82 0.71
CA HIS A 70 23.02 -19.77 -0.70
C HIS A 70 22.44 -18.59 -1.50
N THR A 71 21.36 -17.97 -1.02
CA THR A 71 20.72 -16.81 -1.64
C THR A 71 21.06 -15.47 -0.96
N TYR A 72 22.08 -15.42 -0.10
CA TYR A 72 22.49 -14.22 0.64
C TYR A 72 22.64 -12.97 -0.24
N ASP A 73 23.42 -13.06 -1.33
CA ASP A 73 23.64 -11.93 -2.24
C ASP A 73 22.34 -11.46 -2.91
N LEU A 74 21.46 -12.41 -3.25
CA LEU A 74 20.14 -12.13 -3.81
C LEU A 74 19.27 -11.40 -2.78
N ILE A 75 19.27 -11.84 -1.52
CA ILE A 75 18.52 -11.20 -0.43
C ILE A 75 18.98 -9.75 -0.24
N LEU A 76 20.29 -9.52 -0.16
CA LEU A 76 20.84 -8.16 -0.04
C LEU A 76 20.49 -7.28 -1.23
N LYS A 77 20.53 -7.83 -2.45
CA LYS A 77 20.11 -7.11 -3.66
C LYS A 77 18.62 -6.74 -3.62
N LEU A 78 17.76 -7.64 -3.17
CA LEU A 78 16.32 -7.36 -3.04
C LEU A 78 16.06 -6.31 -1.97
N CYS A 79 16.69 -6.44 -0.79
CA CYS A 79 16.54 -5.48 0.30
C CYS A 79 17.02 -4.07 -0.09
N SER A 80 18.17 -3.96 -0.75
CA SER A 80 18.68 -2.67 -1.25
C SER A 80 17.76 -2.07 -2.32
N THR A 81 17.18 -2.90 -3.19
CA THR A 81 16.17 -2.44 -4.17
C THR A 81 14.93 -1.87 -3.47
N ILE A 82 14.43 -2.52 -2.41
CA ILE A 82 13.26 -2.05 -1.64
C ILE A 82 13.55 -0.75 -0.90
N GLN A 83 14.77 -0.57 -0.39
CA GLN A 83 15.18 0.59 0.39
C GLN A 83 15.62 1.79 -0.48
N GLY A 84 15.94 1.56 -1.75
CA GLY A 84 16.42 2.60 -2.66
C GLY A 84 15.42 3.74 -2.86
N ILE A 85 15.88 4.97 -2.67
CA ILE A 85 15.07 6.20 -2.82
C ILE A 85 14.78 6.49 -4.30
N ASP A 86 15.79 6.29 -5.16
CA ASP A 86 15.68 6.54 -6.61
C ASP A 86 15.09 5.34 -7.38
N VAL A 87 14.75 4.25 -6.68
CA VAL A 87 14.20 3.05 -7.32
C VAL A 87 12.71 3.25 -7.57
N PRO A 88 12.23 3.03 -8.81
CA PRO A 88 10.82 3.12 -9.12
C PRO A 88 9.97 2.25 -8.19
N VAL A 89 8.87 2.78 -7.68
CA VAL A 89 7.98 2.09 -6.73
C VAL A 89 7.57 0.69 -7.23
N LYS A 90 7.30 0.56 -8.53
CA LYS A 90 6.97 -0.73 -9.16
C LYS A 90 8.07 -1.78 -9.01
N GLU A 91 9.34 -1.37 -9.09
CA GLU A 91 10.48 -2.25 -8.90
C GLU A 91 10.63 -2.64 -7.44
N ARG A 92 10.39 -1.70 -6.50
CA ARG A 92 10.37 -1.97 -5.06
C ARG A 92 9.31 -3.03 -4.71
N LEU A 93 8.10 -2.93 -5.25
CA LEU A 93 7.03 -3.91 -5.05
C LEU A 93 7.36 -5.29 -5.65
N ARG A 94 8.00 -5.32 -6.81
CA ARG A 94 8.48 -6.59 -7.41
C ARG A 94 9.57 -7.23 -6.55
N ALA A 95 10.52 -6.44 -6.06
CA ALA A 95 11.57 -6.92 -5.18
C ALA A 95 11.00 -7.49 -3.87
N GLU A 96 10.03 -6.81 -3.27
CA GLU A 96 9.30 -7.28 -2.10
C GLU A 96 8.60 -8.63 -2.33
N LYS A 97 7.92 -8.79 -3.48
CA LYS A 97 7.28 -10.07 -3.83
C LYS A 97 8.29 -11.22 -3.98
N SER A 98 9.46 -10.94 -4.53
CA SER A 98 10.55 -11.93 -4.59
C SER A 98 11.13 -12.21 -3.21
N LEU A 99 11.27 -11.17 -2.37
CA LEU A 99 11.88 -11.28 -1.05
C LEU A 99 11.06 -12.15 -0.10
N GLN A 100 9.73 -12.15 -0.21
CA GLN A 100 8.86 -13.01 0.60
C GLN A 100 9.22 -14.49 0.51
N LYS A 101 9.68 -14.96 -0.65
CA LYS A 101 10.10 -16.36 -0.81
C LYS A 101 11.38 -16.66 -0.04
N GLU A 102 12.34 -15.75 -0.12
CA GLU A 102 13.63 -15.89 0.56
C GLU A 102 13.50 -15.74 2.08
N ILE A 103 12.57 -14.91 2.55
CA ILE A 103 12.23 -14.80 3.97
C ILE A 103 11.75 -16.16 4.51
N ALA A 104 10.88 -16.85 3.80
CA ALA A 104 10.41 -18.18 4.21
C ALA A 104 11.58 -19.18 4.34
N VAL A 105 12.51 -19.17 3.38
CA VAL A 105 13.73 -20.01 3.43
C VAL A 105 14.60 -19.66 4.64
N MET A 106 14.83 -18.38 4.92
CA MET A 106 15.60 -17.95 6.10
C MET A 106 14.94 -18.38 7.41
N GLN A 107 13.62 -18.25 7.52
CA GLN A 107 12.88 -18.69 8.70
C GLN A 107 13.00 -20.21 8.89
N GLU A 108 12.87 -20.98 7.80
CA GLU A 108 13.06 -22.44 7.83
C GLU A 108 14.48 -22.83 8.26
N LEU A 109 15.51 -22.18 7.73
CA LEU A 109 16.90 -22.38 8.15
C LEU A 109 17.10 -22.06 9.63
N ALA A 110 16.55 -20.94 10.10
CA ALA A 110 16.64 -20.53 11.50
C ALA A 110 15.94 -21.51 12.47
N HIS A 111 15.02 -22.35 11.98
CA HIS A 111 14.34 -23.38 12.77
C HIS A 111 14.92 -24.79 12.60
N SER A 112 15.66 -25.06 11.52
CA SER A 112 16.19 -26.39 11.20
C SER A 112 17.67 -26.57 11.54
N VAL A 113 18.47 -25.50 11.49
CA VAL A 113 19.91 -25.56 11.76
C VAL A 113 20.16 -25.35 13.25
N THR A 114 20.73 -26.36 13.92
CA THR A 114 20.95 -26.37 15.37
C THR A 114 21.68 -25.13 15.89
N GLU A 115 22.72 -24.68 15.18
CA GLU A 115 23.50 -23.49 15.57
C GLU A 115 22.67 -22.19 15.52
N LEU A 116 21.74 -22.09 14.56
CA LEU A 116 20.86 -20.92 14.40
C LEU A 116 19.70 -20.95 15.41
N VAL A 117 19.19 -22.15 15.72
CA VAL A 117 18.13 -22.37 16.71
C VAL A 117 18.60 -21.95 18.10
N GLN A 118 19.86 -22.24 18.44
CA GLN A 118 20.43 -21.92 19.75
C GLN A 118 20.79 -20.43 19.92
N ASP A 119 20.83 -19.65 18.83
CA ASP A 119 21.17 -18.24 18.89
C ASP A 119 19.93 -17.37 19.19
N ALA A 120 19.90 -16.81 20.40
CA ALA A 120 18.81 -15.95 20.86
C ALA A 120 18.61 -14.68 20.01
N ASN A 121 19.66 -14.12 19.41
CA ASN A 121 19.55 -12.93 18.55
C ASN A 121 18.89 -13.28 17.22
N ILE A 122 19.22 -14.44 16.65
CA ILE A 122 18.59 -14.96 15.43
C ILE A 122 17.11 -15.22 15.69
N GLN A 123 16.77 -15.96 16.76
CA GLN A 123 15.37 -16.27 17.08
C GLN A 123 14.55 -15.00 17.34
N LYS A 124 15.14 -14.01 18.03
CA LYS A 124 14.50 -12.70 18.21
C LYS A 124 14.25 -12.02 16.87
N LYS A 125 15.21 -12.05 15.94
CA LYS A 125 15.06 -11.42 14.62
C LYS A 125 14.05 -12.14 13.72
N VAL A 126 13.94 -13.46 13.83
CA VAL A 126 12.86 -14.23 13.19
C VAL A 126 11.50 -13.77 13.71
N SER A 127 11.35 -13.62 15.02
CA SER A 127 10.10 -13.13 15.62
C SER A 127 9.78 -11.68 15.21
N ASP A 128 10.77 -10.78 15.22
CA ASP A 128 10.62 -9.40 14.73
C ASP A 128 10.16 -9.40 13.26
N LEU A 129 10.71 -10.29 12.43
CA LEU A 129 10.37 -10.41 11.02
C LEU A 129 8.93 -10.91 10.83
N GLN A 130 8.50 -11.94 11.55
CA GLN A 130 7.12 -12.44 11.52
C GLN A 130 6.11 -11.35 11.93
N ASN A 131 6.44 -10.56 12.97
CA ASN A 131 5.61 -9.43 13.38
C ASN A 131 5.54 -8.36 12.28
N SER A 132 6.67 -8.06 11.64
CA SER A 132 6.74 -7.13 10.51
C SER A 132 5.97 -7.62 9.28
N GLU A 133 5.98 -8.92 8.99
CA GLU A 133 5.17 -9.54 7.93
C GLU A 133 3.67 -9.36 8.19
N ASN A 134 3.22 -9.65 9.42
CA ASN A 134 1.83 -9.46 9.82
C ASN A 134 1.40 -7.98 9.70
N GLN A 135 2.25 -7.05 10.14
CA GLN A 135 1.98 -5.61 10.01
C GLN A 135 1.93 -5.17 8.54
N THR A 136 2.87 -5.66 7.72
CA THR A 136 2.94 -5.38 6.28
C THR A 136 1.66 -5.87 5.58
N GLU A 137 1.19 -7.08 5.92
CA GLU A 137 -0.04 -7.63 5.34
C GLU A 137 -1.27 -6.80 5.74
N GLN A 138 -1.38 -6.39 7.00
CA GLN A 138 -2.47 -5.54 7.46
C GLN A 138 -2.49 -4.19 6.72
N LEU A 139 -1.33 -3.57 6.53
CA LEU A 139 -1.22 -2.30 5.79
C LEU A 139 -1.54 -2.48 4.31
N TYR A 140 -1.09 -3.58 3.69
CA TYR A 140 -1.48 -3.92 2.32
C TYR A 140 -3.01 -4.06 2.19
N ARG A 141 -3.67 -4.77 3.12
CA ARG A 141 -5.13 -4.91 3.14
C ARG A 141 -5.84 -3.56 3.28
N LYS A 142 -5.34 -2.65 4.13
CA LYS A 142 -5.86 -1.28 4.27
C LYS A 142 -5.70 -0.47 2.98
N TYR A 143 -4.52 -0.52 2.36
CA TYR A 143 -4.28 0.10 1.07
C TYR A 143 -5.22 -0.43 -0.02
N ALA A 144 -5.33 -1.76 -0.17
CA ALA A 144 -6.19 -2.41 -1.15
C ALA A 144 -7.67 -2.04 -0.96
N PHE A 145 -8.12 -1.94 0.30
CA PHE A 145 -9.47 -1.49 0.63
C PHE A 145 -9.69 -0.02 0.21
N SER A 146 -8.78 0.88 0.57
CA SER A 146 -8.85 2.29 0.19
C SER A 146 -8.81 2.49 -1.32
N LEU A 147 -8.02 1.68 -2.04
CA LEU A 147 -7.95 1.72 -3.50
C LEU A 147 -9.28 1.32 -4.11
N LYS A 148 -9.86 0.21 -3.65
CA LYS A 148 -11.20 -0.23 -4.09
C LYS A 148 -12.25 0.84 -3.78
N TYR A 149 -12.19 1.47 -2.60
CA TYR A 149 -13.11 2.51 -2.20
C TYR A 149 -13.00 3.75 -3.10
N TYR A 150 -11.79 4.27 -3.31
CA TYR A 150 -11.53 5.40 -4.22
C TYR A 150 -11.98 5.09 -5.66
N ASN A 151 -11.65 3.90 -6.18
CA ASN A 151 -12.05 3.48 -7.52
C ASN A 151 -13.58 3.38 -7.66
N ASN A 152 -14.29 2.91 -6.63
CA ASN A 152 -15.75 2.90 -6.64
C ASN A 152 -16.34 4.33 -6.72
N PHE A 153 -15.76 5.30 -6.00
CA PHE A 153 -16.22 6.69 -6.04
C PHE A 153 -15.93 7.38 -7.36
N THR A 154 -14.80 7.09 -8.00
CA THR A 154 -14.50 7.64 -9.34
C THR A 154 -15.41 7.08 -10.44
N GLN A 155 -16.08 5.94 -10.21
CA GLN A 155 -16.91 5.25 -11.22
C GLN A 155 -18.43 5.42 -11.05
N LYS A 156 -18.95 5.69 -9.85
CA LYS A 156 -20.39 5.78 -9.58
C LYS A 156 -20.95 7.19 -9.84
N ILE A 157 -22.18 7.29 -10.37
CA ILE A 157 -22.92 8.57 -10.44
C ILE A 157 -23.44 8.91 -9.04
N PRO A 158 -23.44 10.18 -8.60
CA PRO A 158 -23.05 11.41 -9.32
C PRO A 158 -21.54 11.73 -9.30
N SER A 159 -20.75 11.04 -8.48
CA SER A 159 -19.33 11.35 -8.27
C SER A 159 -18.45 11.14 -9.51
N LYS A 160 -18.84 10.29 -10.46
CA LYS A 160 -18.17 10.08 -11.76
C LYS A 160 -18.06 11.36 -12.56
N TRP A 161 -19.11 12.18 -12.61
CA TRP A 161 -19.11 13.43 -13.37
C TRP A 161 -18.13 14.43 -12.75
N VAL A 162 -18.17 14.55 -11.42
CA VAL A 162 -17.23 15.38 -10.67
C VAL A 162 -15.81 14.88 -10.84
N ALA A 163 -15.59 13.56 -10.81
CA ALA A 163 -14.29 12.95 -11.03
C ALA A 163 -13.72 13.28 -12.43
N GLN A 164 -14.55 13.19 -13.48
CA GLN A 164 -14.14 13.53 -14.85
C GLN A 164 -13.77 15.01 -14.99
N VAL A 165 -14.59 15.92 -14.46
CA VAL A 165 -14.34 17.38 -14.53
C VAL A 165 -13.13 17.79 -13.70
N ALA A 166 -12.97 17.23 -12.51
CA ALA A 166 -11.87 17.56 -11.60
C ALA A 166 -10.60 16.71 -11.81
N GLY A 167 -10.59 15.80 -12.79
CA GLY A 167 -9.40 15.01 -13.15
C GLY A 167 -9.06 13.83 -12.22
N PHE A 168 -9.99 13.39 -11.37
CA PHE A 168 -9.79 12.18 -10.56
C PHE A 168 -9.90 10.93 -11.45
N ARG A 169 -8.77 10.21 -11.62
CA ARG A 169 -8.70 9.00 -12.44
C ARG A 169 -8.71 7.75 -11.59
N ASN A 170 -9.21 6.67 -12.19
CA ASN A 170 -9.13 5.32 -11.63
C ASN A 170 -7.67 4.86 -11.55
N LEU A 171 -7.31 4.19 -10.46
CA LEU A 171 -5.95 3.69 -10.22
C LEU A 171 -5.97 2.16 -10.25
N SER A 172 -5.05 1.55 -11.00
CA SER A 172 -4.87 0.10 -10.99
C SER A 172 -3.93 -0.33 -9.88
N LEU A 173 -4.17 -1.50 -9.27
CA LEU A 173 -3.14 -2.24 -8.54
C LEU A 173 -2.00 -2.52 -9.53
N GLN A 174 -0.84 -1.89 -9.36
CA GLN A 174 0.38 -2.21 -10.11
C GLN A 174 1.15 -3.35 -9.44
#